data_AF-A0A6A0H1S0-F1
#
_entry.id   AF-A0A6A0H1S0-F1
#
_cell.length_a   1.000
_cell.length_b   1.000
_cell.length_c   1.000
_cell.angle_alpha   90.00
_cell.angle_beta   90.00
_cell.angle_gamma   90.00
#
_symmetry.space_group_name_H-M   'P 1'
#
loop_
_entity.id
_entity.type
_entity.pdbx_description
1 polymer ?
#
loop_
_entity_poly.entity_id
_entity_poly.type
_entity_poly.pdbx_seq_one_letter_code
_entity_poly.pdbx_strand_id
1 'polypeptide(L)'
;AYGAEDFWFGLGQEPFIEAGCRVTECYATHDRQLLPAERADAILWHLRANDKSLPEVRSPHTFYVFWMIESALYTYADLNTYNGVFNWTMTFRLDSDFPRPYGRILFSPNVSAKTAAPKNYAHGKTKLAACLVKALQTHMEVDVYGACGTLICMRKDDKSCREMLERDYKFYLAFENSLCVDYITEKFFNTIKYNVVPVVYGLGYERTQIPKGAYIDVMDFASVQDLASYLLYLDSNDTAYNEYFRWKENGYRVFDQENAVNKQAFCDLCERLHEAEDVTAGIRKIEKYKFLELVQDECSNVVVAEPLKFRGTIWIE
;
A
#
# COMPACT_ATOMS: atom_id res chain seq x y z
N ALA A 1 -12.12 6.91 14.47
CA ALA A 1 -10.80 7.04 13.82
C ALA A 1 -10.84 6.29 12.49
N TYR A 2 -10.04 6.69 11.50
CA TYR A 2 -9.76 5.84 10.34
C TYR A 2 -8.96 4.64 10.85
N GLY A 3 -9.40 3.42 10.56
CA GLY A 3 -8.86 2.20 11.17
C GLY A 3 -9.90 1.43 11.97
N ALA A 4 -9.79 0.10 11.95
CA ALA A 4 -10.51 -0.74 12.89
C ALA A 4 -9.74 -0.78 14.23
N GLU A 5 -10.44 -0.86 15.36
CA GLU A 5 -9.83 -0.86 16.71
C GLU A 5 -8.93 -2.09 16.95
N ASP A 6 -9.09 -3.11 16.12
CA ASP A 6 -8.31 -4.35 16.09
C ASP A 6 -7.24 -4.36 14.98
N PHE A 7 -7.02 -3.21 14.33
CA PHE A 7 -6.09 -3.05 13.21
C PHE A 7 -6.30 -4.06 12.07
N TRP A 8 -7.54 -4.57 11.90
CA TRP A 8 -7.89 -5.64 10.95
C TRP A 8 -7.10 -6.94 11.15
N PHE A 9 -6.54 -7.15 12.34
CA PHE A 9 -5.92 -8.41 12.73
C PHE A 9 -6.88 -9.23 13.60
N GLY A 10 -7.52 -8.59 14.57
CA GLY A 10 -8.46 -9.19 15.52
C GLY A 10 -8.01 -8.98 16.97
N LEU A 11 -8.87 -9.37 17.91
CA LEU A 11 -8.62 -9.26 19.36
C LEU A 11 -8.57 -10.65 20.00
N GLY A 12 -7.90 -10.74 21.15
CA GLY A 12 -7.64 -11.96 21.89
C GLY A 12 -6.42 -12.72 21.37
N GLN A 13 -6.37 -14.01 21.69
CA GLN A 13 -5.32 -14.93 21.25
C GLN A 13 -5.66 -15.60 19.90
N GLU A 14 -6.96 -15.84 19.66
CA GLU A 14 -7.45 -16.56 18.47
C GLU A 14 -6.87 -16.05 17.13
N PRO A 15 -6.73 -14.74 16.89
CA PRO A 15 -6.14 -14.24 15.65
C PRO A 15 -4.72 -14.75 15.36
N PHE A 16 -3.90 -14.96 16.40
CA PHE A 16 -2.54 -15.49 16.25
C PHE A 16 -2.56 -16.98 15.87
N ILE A 17 -3.54 -17.73 16.39
CA ILE A 17 -3.75 -19.15 16.07
C ILE A 17 -4.26 -19.28 14.62
N GLU A 18 -5.30 -18.54 14.25
CA GLU A 18 -5.89 -18.55 12.91
C GLU A 18 -4.95 -18.00 11.83
N ALA A 19 -4.02 -17.13 12.20
CA ALA A 19 -2.96 -16.65 11.32
C ALA A 19 -1.88 -17.72 11.06
N GLY A 20 -1.82 -18.79 11.86
CA GLY A 20 -0.77 -19.81 11.79
C GLY A 20 0.59 -19.27 12.21
N CYS A 21 0.63 -18.34 13.18
CA CYS A 21 1.88 -17.80 13.69
C CYS A 21 2.74 -18.91 14.32
N ARG A 22 4.08 -18.77 14.27
CA ARG A 22 5.00 -19.70 14.94
C ARG A 22 4.86 -19.64 16.46
N VAL A 23 4.63 -18.44 16.99
CA VAL A 23 4.33 -18.15 18.39
C VAL A 23 2.89 -17.65 18.47
N THR A 24 2.09 -18.24 19.34
CA THR A 24 0.64 -17.98 19.43
C THR A 24 0.19 -17.49 20.80
N GLU A 25 1.12 -17.31 21.73
CA GLU A 25 0.91 -16.95 23.13
C GLU A 25 0.64 -15.45 23.34
N CYS A 26 0.62 -14.65 22.28
CA CYS A 26 0.24 -13.25 22.35
C CYS A 26 -1.27 -13.05 22.50
N TYR A 27 -1.64 -11.95 23.17
CA TYR A 27 -3.02 -11.55 23.37
C TYR A 27 -3.22 -10.08 22.99
N ALA A 28 -4.09 -9.80 22.01
CA ALA A 28 -4.37 -8.44 21.55
C ALA A 28 -5.63 -7.87 22.23
N THR A 29 -5.57 -6.64 22.74
CA THR A 29 -6.75 -5.94 23.27
C THR A 29 -6.64 -4.43 23.09
N HIS A 30 -7.78 -3.76 22.92
CA HIS A 30 -7.90 -2.30 23.04
C HIS A 30 -8.49 -1.89 24.41
N ASP A 31 -8.91 -2.84 25.25
CA ASP A 31 -9.47 -2.59 26.57
C ASP A 31 -8.34 -2.33 27.59
N ARG A 32 -8.17 -1.06 27.95
CA ARG A 32 -7.20 -0.60 28.94
C ARG A 32 -7.50 -1.05 30.37
N GLN A 33 -8.74 -1.45 30.68
CA GLN A 33 -9.09 -2.02 31.97
C GLN A 33 -8.62 -3.47 32.07
N LEU A 34 -8.69 -4.20 30.96
CA LEU A 34 -8.21 -5.58 30.87
C LEU A 34 -6.68 -5.66 30.92
N LEU A 35 -6.00 -4.84 30.12
CA LEU A 35 -4.54 -4.77 30.08
C LEU A 35 -4.06 -3.32 30.17
N PRO A 36 -3.71 -2.84 31.38
CA PRO A 36 -3.14 -1.52 31.56
C PRO A 36 -1.80 -1.37 30.81
N ALA A 37 -1.51 -0.15 30.36
CA ALA A 37 -0.32 0.16 29.57
C ALA A 37 1.00 -0.26 30.24
N GLU A 38 1.06 -0.21 31.58
CA GLU A 38 2.23 -0.55 32.37
C GLU A 38 2.52 -2.06 32.41
N ARG A 39 1.51 -2.88 32.10
CA ARG A 39 1.59 -4.34 32.07
C ARG A 39 1.67 -4.92 30.66
N ALA A 40 1.52 -4.08 29.65
CA ALA A 40 1.61 -4.51 28.26
C ALA A 40 3.08 -4.66 27.85
N ASP A 41 3.41 -5.73 27.12
CA ASP A 41 4.74 -5.93 26.52
C ASP A 41 4.94 -5.01 25.31
N ALA A 42 3.86 -4.71 24.58
CA ALA A 42 3.87 -3.74 23.50
C ALA A 42 2.57 -2.93 23.43
N ILE A 43 2.68 -1.69 22.94
CA ILE A 43 1.54 -0.83 22.61
C ILE A 43 1.71 -0.32 21.19
N LEU A 44 0.69 -0.53 20.36
CA LEU A 44 0.64 -0.02 18.98
C LEU A 44 0.00 1.37 18.96
N TRP A 45 0.72 2.35 18.44
CA TRP A 45 0.25 3.72 18.31
C TRP A 45 -0.13 4.05 16.88
N HIS A 46 -1.36 4.52 16.70
CA HIS A 46 -1.90 5.00 15.44
C HIS A 46 -2.08 6.52 15.51
N LEU A 47 -1.36 7.33 14.73
CA LEU A 47 -1.44 8.80 14.84
C LEU A 47 -2.77 9.41 14.37
N ARG A 48 -3.58 8.68 13.61
CA ARG A 48 -4.99 9.04 13.33
C ARG A 48 -6.01 8.49 14.34
N ALA A 49 -5.57 7.89 15.45
CA ALA A 49 -6.45 7.53 16.55
C ALA A 49 -7.03 8.79 17.21
N ASN A 50 -8.23 8.66 17.79
CA ASN A 50 -8.87 9.76 18.52
C ASN A 50 -8.09 10.10 19.79
N ASP A 51 -7.58 9.08 20.48
CA ASP A 51 -6.68 9.23 21.62
C ASP A 51 -5.23 9.06 21.16
N LYS A 52 -4.45 10.13 21.28
CA LYS A 52 -3.02 10.17 20.96
C LYS A 52 -2.15 10.37 22.20
N SER A 53 -2.74 10.23 23.39
CA SER A 53 -2.01 10.41 24.64
C SER A 53 -0.89 9.37 24.75
N LEU A 54 0.27 9.86 25.20
CA LEU A 54 1.34 9.00 25.68
C LEU A 54 1.12 8.83 27.19
N PRO A 55 1.35 7.64 27.77
CA PRO A 55 1.25 7.47 29.21
C PRO A 55 2.29 8.36 29.91
N GLU A 56 1.91 8.90 31.06
CA GLU A 56 2.76 9.83 31.83
C GLU A 56 4.07 9.17 32.28
N VAL A 57 4.03 7.86 32.54
CA VAL A 57 5.20 7.06 32.93
C VAL A 57 5.41 5.96 31.90
N ARG A 58 6.59 5.97 31.28
CA ARG A 58 7.00 4.91 30.36
C ARG A 58 7.55 3.72 31.15
N SER A 59 6.86 2.59 31.10
CA SER A 59 7.41 1.32 31.59
C SER A 59 8.67 0.97 30.79
N PRO A 60 9.78 0.58 31.44
CA PRO A 60 10.96 0.12 30.73
C PRO A 60 10.69 -1.17 29.96
N HIS A 61 9.70 -1.97 30.35
CA HIS A 61 9.43 -3.29 29.75
C HIS A 61 8.47 -3.22 28.55
N THR A 62 7.89 -2.06 28.25
CA THR A 62 6.89 -1.90 27.19
C THR A 62 7.50 -1.33 25.92
N PHE A 63 7.37 -2.05 24.80
CA PHE A 63 7.77 -1.60 23.48
C PHE A 63 6.69 -0.72 22.84
N TYR A 64 7.06 0.47 22.39
CA TYR A 64 6.15 1.36 21.69
C TYR A 64 6.32 1.12 20.20
N VAL A 65 5.26 0.64 19.55
CA VAL A 65 5.27 0.31 18.12
C VAL A 65 4.49 1.38 17.37
N PHE A 66 5.16 2.12 16.49
CA PHE A 66 4.48 3.04 15.60
C PHE A 66 3.76 2.26 14.50
N TRP A 67 2.44 2.39 14.42
CA TRP A 67 1.63 1.77 13.39
C TRP A 67 1.11 2.84 12.42
N MET A 68 1.39 2.70 11.13
CA MET A 68 0.84 3.60 10.11
C MET A 68 0.89 3.00 8.69
N ILE A 69 -0.26 2.96 8.02
CA ILE A 69 -0.34 2.51 6.62
C ILE A 69 -0.57 3.64 5.62
N GLU A 70 -0.76 4.87 6.07
CA GLU A 70 -0.89 6.03 5.17
C GLU A 70 0.42 6.80 5.11
N SER A 71 0.60 7.58 4.05
CA SER A 71 1.76 8.46 3.89
C SER A 71 1.90 9.50 5.02
N ALA A 72 3.12 9.98 5.21
CA ALA A 72 3.50 11.10 6.07
C ALA A 72 2.53 12.29 6.02
N LEU A 73 2.08 12.62 4.82
CA LEU A 73 1.27 13.80 4.50
C LEU A 73 -0.17 13.70 5.01
N TYR A 74 -0.60 12.50 5.43
CA TYR A 74 -1.94 12.23 5.98
C TYR A 74 -1.90 11.78 7.45
N THR A 75 -0.81 12.04 8.17
CA THR A 75 -0.66 11.71 9.61
C THR A 75 -1.41 12.71 10.52
N TYR A 76 -1.64 13.95 10.04
CA TYR A 76 -2.31 15.04 10.78
C TYR A 76 -1.73 15.27 12.19
N ALA A 77 -0.41 15.16 12.33
CA ALA A 77 0.34 15.39 13.56
C ALA A 77 1.74 15.93 13.24
N ASP A 78 2.33 16.69 14.17
CA ASP A 78 3.75 17.05 14.07
C ASP A 78 4.61 15.84 14.49
N LEU A 79 5.19 15.16 13.50
CA LEU A 79 6.00 13.97 13.69
C LEU A 79 7.22 14.23 14.57
N ASN A 80 7.73 15.47 14.64
CA ASN A 80 8.84 15.82 15.52
C ASN A 80 8.51 15.62 17.00
N THR A 81 7.23 15.76 17.38
CA THR A 81 6.76 15.54 18.76
C THR A 81 6.97 14.09 19.21
N TYR A 82 7.01 13.16 18.26
CA TYR A 82 7.16 11.73 18.51
C TYR A 82 8.60 11.24 18.32
N ASN A 83 9.54 12.15 18.10
CA ASN A 83 10.92 11.75 17.86
C ASN A 83 11.54 11.10 19.11
N GLY A 84 12.09 9.90 18.94
CA GLY A 84 12.60 9.09 20.04
C GLY A 84 11.52 8.46 20.94
N VAL A 85 10.24 8.50 20.55
CA VAL A 85 9.16 7.86 21.30
C VAL A 85 9.04 6.38 20.96
N PHE A 86 9.11 5.98 19.69
CA PHE A 86 8.85 4.61 19.29
C PHE A 86 10.12 3.74 19.31
N ASN A 87 9.97 2.49 19.75
CA ASN A 87 11.02 1.47 19.69
C ASN A 87 11.05 0.80 18.32
N TRP A 88 9.87 0.46 17.79
CA TRP A 88 9.71 -0.26 16.53
C TRP A 88 8.68 0.42 15.64
N THR A 89 8.72 0.12 14.35
CA THR A 89 7.75 0.58 13.36
C THR A 89 7.04 -0.59 12.69
N MET A 90 5.74 -0.42 12.45
CA MET A 90 4.89 -1.30 11.66
C MET A 90 4.17 -0.46 10.60
N THR A 91 4.76 -0.35 9.41
CA THR A 91 4.30 0.58 8.37
C THR A 91 4.39 -0.03 6.97
N PHE A 92 3.90 0.69 5.95
CA PHE A 92 4.00 0.23 4.55
C PHE A 92 5.44 0.10 4.03
N ARG A 93 6.40 0.78 4.67
CA ARG A 93 7.82 0.76 4.34
C ARG A 93 8.43 -0.64 4.45
N LEU A 94 9.24 -1.02 3.47
CA LEU A 94 9.88 -2.34 3.47
C LEU A 94 11.04 -2.46 4.47
N ASP A 95 11.58 -1.33 4.94
CA ASP A 95 12.62 -1.22 5.97
C ASP A 95 12.06 -0.93 7.39
N SER A 96 10.74 -1.03 7.56
CA SER A 96 10.09 -1.02 8.87
C SER A 96 10.52 -2.23 9.71
N ASP A 97 10.49 -2.13 11.05
CA ASP A 97 10.76 -3.28 11.92
C ASP A 97 9.80 -4.46 11.66
N PHE A 98 8.54 -4.14 11.36
CA PHE A 98 7.51 -5.09 10.92
C PHE A 98 6.84 -4.56 9.65
N PRO A 99 7.37 -4.87 8.45
CA PRO A 99 6.81 -4.37 7.20
C PRO A 99 5.37 -4.84 6.98
N ARG A 100 4.46 -3.88 6.78
CA ARG A 100 3.04 -4.07 6.48
C ARG A 100 2.70 -3.28 5.20
N PRO A 101 3.22 -3.67 4.02
CA PRO A 101 2.77 -3.11 2.75
C PRO A 101 1.30 -3.46 2.49
N TYR A 102 0.65 -2.81 1.51
CA TYR A 102 -0.74 -3.17 1.16
C TYR A 102 -0.86 -4.53 0.46
N GLY A 103 0.24 -5.04 -0.12
CA GLY A 103 0.28 -6.33 -0.75
C GLY A 103 1.69 -6.72 -1.19
N ARG A 104 1.82 -7.93 -1.71
CA ARG A 104 3.06 -8.45 -2.33
C ARG A 104 2.70 -9.15 -3.63
N ILE A 105 3.60 -9.12 -4.61
CA ILE A 105 3.55 -10.05 -5.74
C ILE A 105 4.78 -10.93 -5.62
N LEU A 106 4.59 -12.24 -5.54
CA LEU A 106 5.69 -13.20 -5.36
C LEU A 106 5.64 -14.25 -6.46
N PHE A 107 6.81 -14.72 -6.85
CA PHE A 107 6.94 -15.87 -7.74
C PHE A 107 6.54 -17.16 -7.00
N SER A 108 5.63 -17.94 -7.59
CA SER A 108 5.19 -19.23 -7.09
C SER A 108 5.50 -20.32 -8.12
N PRO A 109 6.58 -21.11 -7.93
CA PRO A 109 7.03 -22.11 -8.89
C PRO A 109 6.06 -23.30 -9.03
N ASN A 110 5.21 -23.54 -8.03
CA ASN A 110 4.38 -24.73 -7.92
C ASN A 110 3.07 -24.66 -8.71
N VAL A 111 2.78 -23.53 -9.36
CA VAL A 111 1.68 -23.48 -10.32
C VAL A 111 2.28 -23.74 -11.68
N SER A 112 2.22 -25.00 -12.12
CA SER A 112 2.40 -25.35 -13.54
C SER A 112 1.70 -24.29 -14.37
N ALA A 113 2.40 -23.63 -15.29
CA ALA A 113 1.77 -22.79 -16.30
C ALA A 113 0.65 -23.62 -16.91
N LYS A 114 -0.58 -23.43 -16.44
CA LYS A 114 -1.72 -24.17 -16.97
C LYS A 114 -1.69 -23.80 -18.44
N THR A 115 -1.66 -24.82 -19.30
CA THR A 115 -1.81 -24.71 -20.75
C THR A 115 -3.22 -24.21 -21.06
N ALA A 116 -3.58 -23.05 -20.53
CA ALA A 116 -4.73 -22.29 -20.92
C ALA A 116 -4.48 -21.82 -22.35
N ALA A 117 -5.51 -21.88 -23.19
CA ALA A 117 -5.44 -21.28 -24.51
C ALA A 117 -4.98 -19.81 -24.37
N PRO A 118 -4.20 -19.27 -25.34
CA PRO A 118 -3.78 -17.88 -25.31
C PRO A 118 -4.99 -16.97 -25.08
N LYS A 119 -5.01 -16.26 -23.95
CA LYS A 119 -6.11 -15.35 -23.62
C LYS A 119 -5.78 -13.98 -24.19
N ASN A 120 -6.62 -13.48 -25.10
CA ASN A 120 -6.57 -12.08 -25.47
C ASN A 120 -7.29 -11.24 -24.40
N TYR A 121 -6.52 -10.65 -23.50
CA TYR A 121 -7.00 -9.76 -22.43
C TYR A 121 -7.59 -8.45 -22.96
N ALA A 122 -7.33 -8.03 -24.21
CA ALA A 122 -7.93 -6.86 -24.83
C ALA A 122 -9.33 -7.13 -25.41
N HIS A 123 -9.66 -8.40 -25.66
CA HIS A 123 -10.87 -8.76 -26.39
C HIS A 123 -12.14 -8.25 -25.69
N GLY A 124 -12.91 -7.42 -26.41
CA GLY A 124 -14.18 -6.85 -25.93
C GLY A 124 -14.04 -5.58 -25.07
N LYS A 125 -12.82 -5.17 -24.71
CA LYS A 125 -12.57 -3.91 -24.00
C LYS A 125 -12.50 -2.76 -25.00
N THR A 126 -13.31 -1.74 -24.78
CA THR A 126 -13.39 -0.57 -25.64
C THR A 126 -13.04 0.73 -24.92
N LYS A 127 -12.84 0.68 -23.61
CA LYS A 127 -12.57 1.86 -22.78
C LYS A 127 -11.12 1.88 -22.31
N LEU A 128 -10.58 3.09 -22.15
CA LEU A 128 -9.14 3.26 -21.96
C LEU A 128 -8.75 3.42 -20.50
N ALA A 129 -9.19 4.47 -19.80
CA ALA A 129 -8.69 4.77 -18.46
C ALA A 129 -9.82 5.21 -17.51
N ALA A 130 -9.61 4.96 -16.21
CA ALA A 130 -10.51 5.32 -15.13
C ALA A 130 -9.75 6.09 -14.03
N CYS A 131 -10.18 7.34 -13.78
CA CYS A 131 -9.74 8.28 -12.71
C CYS A 131 -8.42 9.07 -12.91
N LEU A 132 -8.45 10.38 -12.68
CA LEU A 132 -7.32 11.34 -12.64
C LEU A 132 -6.39 11.44 -13.87
N VAL A 133 -6.64 12.43 -14.73
CA VAL A 133 -5.74 13.57 -15.00
C VAL A 133 -6.36 14.37 -16.16
N LYS A 134 -6.75 15.63 -15.91
CA LYS A 134 -7.26 16.53 -16.96
C LYS A 134 -6.29 16.64 -18.14
N ALA A 135 -4.99 16.61 -17.88
CA ALA A 135 -3.96 16.64 -18.91
C ALA A 135 -3.93 15.38 -19.81
N LEU A 136 -4.45 14.23 -19.37
CA LEU A 136 -4.54 13.04 -20.22
C LEU A 136 -5.79 13.12 -21.10
N GLN A 137 -6.88 13.70 -20.56
CA GLN A 137 -8.12 13.97 -21.30
C GLN A 137 -7.92 14.90 -22.50
N THR A 138 -6.86 15.71 -22.54
CA THR A 138 -6.53 16.54 -23.72
C THR A 138 -5.91 15.75 -24.87
N HIS A 139 -5.51 14.50 -24.62
CA HIS A 139 -4.81 13.65 -25.59
C HIS A 139 -5.55 12.34 -25.93
N MET A 140 -6.47 11.90 -25.07
CA MET A 140 -7.26 10.67 -25.27
C MET A 140 -8.56 10.70 -24.46
N GLU A 141 -9.52 9.87 -24.84
CA GLU A 141 -10.76 9.70 -24.07
C GLU A 141 -10.50 8.93 -22.77
N VAL A 142 -10.93 9.50 -21.64
CA VAL A 142 -10.76 8.93 -20.30
C VAL A 142 -12.05 9.10 -19.52
N ASP A 143 -12.59 7.99 -19.03
CA ASP A 143 -13.75 8.00 -18.14
C ASP A 143 -13.28 8.33 -16.72
N VAL A 144 -13.97 9.24 -16.03
CA VAL A 144 -13.56 9.69 -14.70
C VAL A 144 -14.66 9.43 -13.69
N TYR A 145 -14.38 8.53 -12.75
CA TYR A 145 -15.31 8.10 -11.72
C TYR A 145 -15.04 8.77 -10.36
N GLY A 146 -16.09 8.89 -9.55
CA GLY A 146 -16.01 9.39 -8.18
C GLY A 146 -15.89 10.92 -8.13
N ALA A 147 -15.33 11.44 -7.03
CA ALA A 147 -15.26 12.88 -6.78
C ALA A 147 -14.43 13.65 -7.85
N CYS A 148 -13.61 12.95 -8.62
CA CYS A 148 -12.79 13.55 -9.68
C CYS A 148 -13.53 13.74 -11.01
N GLY A 149 -14.76 13.21 -11.15
CA GLY A 149 -15.50 13.24 -12.42
C GLY A 149 -17.01 13.16 -12.23
N THR A 150 -17.72 12.83 -13.30
CA THR A 150 -19.19 12.77 -13.32
C THR A 150 -19.73 11.36 -13.27
N LEU A 151 -18.90 10.35 -13.54
CA LEU A 151 -19.31 8.95 -13.48
C LEU A 151 -19.30 8.45 -12.05
N ILE A 152 -20.23 7.56 -11.72
CA ILE A 152 -20.44 7.10 -10.34
C ILE A 152 -20.09 5.62 -10.25
N CYS A 153 -19.17 5.33 -9.35
CA CYS A 153 -18.97 4.00 -8.78
C CYS A 153 -19.03 4.18 -7.26
N MET A 154 -20.16 3.78 -6.65
CA MET A 154 -20.31 3.92 -5.20
C MET A 154 -19.49 2.84 -4.49
N ARG A 155 -18.90 3.18 -3.33
CA ARG A 155 -18.14 2.21 -2.51
C ARG A 155 -18.94 0.95 -2.13
N LYS A 156 -20.26 1.06 -1.98
CA LYS A 156 -21.15 -0.09 -1.71
C LYS A 156 -21.30 -1.05 -2.90
N ASP A 157 -20.97 -0.59 -4.11
CA ASP A 157 -21.09 -1.31 -5.37
C ASP A 157 -19.70 -1.73 -5.90
N ASP A 158 -18.67 -1.77 -5.03
CA ASP A 158 -17.27 -2.01 -5.44
C ASP A 158 -17.14 -3.25 -6.33
N LYS A 159 -17.83 -4.36 -6.00
CA LYS A 159 -17.82 -5.57 -6.84
C LYS A 159 -18.27 -5.31 -8.27
N SER A 160 -19.40 -4.64 -8.48
CA SER A 160 -19.93 -4.39 -9.82
C SER A 160 -19.05 -3.42 -10.60
N CYS A 161 -18.44 -2.46 -9.92
CA CYS A 161 -17.46 -1.57 -10.52
C CYS A 161 -16.19 -2.29 -10.95
N ARG A 162 -15.69 -3.23 -10.13
CA ARG A 162 -14.52 -4.04 -10.47
C ARG A 162 -14.80 -4.97 -11.65
N GLU A 163 -15.97 -5.58 -11.69
CA GLU A 163 -16.41 -6.39 -12.83
C GLU A 163 -16.56 -5.56 -14.11
N MET A 164 -17.11 -4.35 -14.00
CA MET A 164 -17.20 -3.39 -15.11
C MET A 164 -15.80 -2.95 -15.57
N LEU A 165 -14.90 -2.65 -14.65
CA LEU A 165 -13.51 -2.32 -14.94
C LEU A 165 -12.82 -3.47 -15.70
N GLU A 166 -12.96 -4.71 -15.20
CA GLU A 166 -12.39 -5.89 -15.85
C GLU A 166 -13.02 -6.18 -17.22
N ARG A 167 -14.31 -5.89 -17.42
CA ARG A 167 -14.97 -6.18 -18.69
C ARG A 167 -14.66 -5.12 -19.76
N ASP A 168 -14.71 -3.85 -19.40
CA ASP A 168 -14.81 -2.77 -20.38
C ASP A 168 -13.49 -2.03 -20.60
N TYR A 169 -12.57 -2.02 -19.62
CA TYR A 169 -11.39 -1.14 -19.62
C TYR A 169 -10.07 -1.85 -19.83
N LYS A 170 -9.18 -1.26 -20.63
CA LYS A 170 -7.79 -1.72 -20.80
C LYS A 170 -6.87 -1.23 -19.68
N PHE A 171 -7.04 0.02 -19.25
CA PHE A 171 -6.18 0.64 -18.25
C PHE A 171 -6.98 1.16 -17.04
N TYR A 172 -6.29 1.25 -15.91
CA TYR A 172 -6.77 1.92 -14.71
C TYR A 172 -5.64 2.78 -14.16
N LEU A 173 -5.92 4.05 -13.84
CA LEU A 173 -4.90 4.95 -13.33
C LEU A 173 -4.82 4.77 -11.80
N ALA A 174 -3.84 3.97 -11.37
CA ALA A 174 -3.55 3.65 -9.97
C ALA A 174 -2.54 4.66 -9.41
N PHE A 175 -2.88 5.94 -9.44
CA PHE A 175 -2.00 7.01 -8.94
C PHE A 175 -2.11 7.15 -7.44
N GLU A 176 -0.97 7.24 -6.78
CA GLU A 176 -0.96 7.42 -5.35
C GLU A 176 -1.30 8.85 -4.96
N ASN A 177 -1.76 9.03 -3.72
CA ASN A 177 -2.07 10.36 -3.20
C ASN A 177 -0.79 11.12 -2.78
N SER A 178 0.32 10.41 -2.64
CA SER A 178 1.62 10.96 -2.25
C SER A 178 2.74 10.11 -2.86
N LEU A 179 3.81 10.75 -3.29
CA LEU A 179 5.00 10.08 -3.79
C LEU A 179 5.91 9.77 -2.60
N CYS A 180 5.71 8.59 -2.03
CA CYS A 180 6.47 8.05 -0.92
C CYS A 180 7.12 6.73 -1.35
N VAL A 181 8.41 6.55 -1.05
CA VAL A 181 9.11 5.29 -1.35
C VAL A 181 8.42 4.14 -0.61
N ASP A 182 8.15 3.05 -1.34
CA ASP A 182 7.43 1.84 -0.91
C ASP A 182 5.91 2.02 -0.69
N TYR A 183 5.34 3.21 -0.95
CA TYR A 183 3.92 3.48 -0.77
C TYR A 183 3.07 3.03 -1.97
N ILE A 184 2.94 1.72 -2.12
CA ILE A 184 2.11 1.08 -3.15
C ILE A 184 0.85 0.56 -2.46
N THR A 185 -0.31 1.11 -2.80
CA THR A 185 -1.52 0.97 -1.99
C THR A 185 -2.60 0.08 -2.62
N GLU A 186 -3.80 0.10 -2.03
CA GLU A 186 -4.99 -0.57 -2.54
C GLU A 186 -5.31 -0.19 -4.00
N LYS A 187 -4.88 0.98 -4.47
CA LYS A 187 -5.10 1.41 -5.87
C LYS A 187 -4.41 0.48 -6.86
N PHE A 188 -3.16 0.12 -6.58
CA PHE A 188 -2.42 -0.83 -7.40
C PHE A 188 -2.92 -2.25 -7.14
N PHE A 189 -2.93 -2.69 -5.88
CA PHE A 189 -3.21 -4.08 -5.54
C PHE A 189 -4.66 -4.49 -5.84
N ASN A 190 -5.65 -3.61 -5.75
CA ASN A 190 -7.01 -3.90 -6.17
C ASN A 190 -7.22 -3.84 -7.69
N THR A 191 -6.26 -3.34 -8.44
CA THR A 191 -6.34 -3.30 -9.91
C THR A 191 -5.68 -4.51 -10.52
N ILE A 192 -4.47 -4.84 -10.07
CA ILE A 192 -3.62 -5.88 -10.66
C ILE A 192 -4.21 -7.30 -10.54
N LYS A 193 -5.16 -7.52 -9.63
CA LYS A 193 -5.94 -8.78 -9.52
C LYS A 193 -6.78 -9.03 -10.78
N TYR A 194 -7.27 -7.95 -11.39
CA TYR A 194 -8.16 -8.00 -12.55
C TYR A 194 -7.37 -8.00 -13.85
N ASN A 195 -8.07 -8.24 -14.97
CA ASN A 195 -7.48 -8.27 -16.29
C ASN A 195 -7.41 -6.88 -16.92
N VAL A 196 -6.74 -5.97 -16.21
CA VAL A 196 -6.59 -4.54 -16.54
C VAL A 196 -5.16 -4.13 -16.19
N VAL A 197 -4.53 -3.33 -17.04
CA VAL A 197 -3.15 -2.87 -16.83
C VAL A 197 -3.17 -1.61 -15.95
N PRO A 198 -2.55 -1.63 -14.75
CA PRO A 198 -2.40 -0.42 -13.94
C PRO A 198 -1.41 0.55 -14.59
N VAL A 199 -1.80 1.81 -14.71
CA VAL A 199 -0.89 2.93 -14.99
C VAL A 199 -0.63 3.61 -13.65
N VAL A 200 0.63 3.61 -13.20
CA VAL A 200 1.00 3.96 -11.84
C VAL A 200 1.75 5.28 -11.79
N TYR A 201 1.56 6.00 -10.70
CA TYR A 201 2.40 7.14 -10.34
C TYR A 201 2.67 7.06 -8.84
N GLY A 202 3.86 6.53 -8.52
CA GLY A 202 4.28 6.19 -7.15
C GLY A 202 5.76 5.79 -7.14
N LEU A 203 6.33 5.57 -5.96
CA LEU A 203 7.77 5.28 -5.78
C LEU A 203 7.97 3.89 -5.14
N GLY A 204 9.12 3.26 -5.41
CA GLY A 204 9.53 2.01 -4.73
C GLY A 204 9.09 0.72 -5.42
N TYR A 205 8.52 0.78 -6.62
CA TYR A 205 8.16 -0.45 -7.38
C TYR A 205 9.39 -1.33 -7.65
N GLU A 206 10.55 -0.72 -7.90
CA GLU A 206 11.84 -1.38 -8.15
C GLU A 206 12.41 -2.11 -6.92
N ARG A 207 11.95 -1.77 -5.72
CA ARG A 207 12.33 -2.43 -4.46
C ARG A 207 11.47 -3.66 -4.16
N THR A 208 10.45 -3.92 -4.98
CA THR A 208 9.52 -5.05 -4.81
C THR A 208 9.83 -6.19 -5.77
N GLN A 209 9.08 -7.29 -5.64
CA GLN A 209 9.08 -8.40 -6.60
C GLN A 209 8.01 -8.23 -7.71
N ILE A 210 7.38 -7.05 -7.81
CA ILE A 210 6.40 -6.76 -8.86
C ILE A 210 7.13 -6.73 -10.21
N PRO A 211 6.75 -7.56 -11.19
CA PRO A 211 7.40 -7.56 -12.50
C PRO A 211 7.21 -6.21 -13.21
N LYS A 212 8.27 -5.65 -13.80
CA LYS A 212 8.18 -4.38 -14.56
C LYS A 212 7.15 -4.45 -15.69
N GLY A 213 6.98 -5.61 -16.32
CA GLY A 213 5.95 -5.82 -17.35
C GLY A 213 4.53 -6.00 -16.79
N ALA A 214 4.25 -5.72 -15.53
CA ALA A 214 2.90 -5.84 -14.94
C ALA A 214 2.14 -4.51 -14.87
N TYR A 215 2.82 -3.39 -15.12
CA TYR A 215 2.27 -2.03 -14.98
C TYR A 215 2.99 -1.05 -15.91
N ILE A 216 2.39 0.12 -16.09
CA ILE A 216 2.97 1.23 -16.86
C ILE A 216 3.31 2.34 -15.86
N ASP A 217 4.60 2.67 -15.70
CA ASP A 217 5.01 3.78 -14.85
C ASP A 217 4.95 5.10 -15.62
N VAL A 218 4.20 6.08 -15.11
CA VAL A 218 4.15 7.43 -15.70
C VAL A 218 5.54 8.08 -15.73
N MET A 219 6.42 7.75 -14.78
CA MET A 219 7.76 8.32 -14.69
C MET A 219 8.71 7.83 -15.80
N ASP A 220 8.35 6.78 -16.55
CA ASP A 220 9.12 6.31 -17.70
C ASP A 220 8.91 7.19 -18.96
N PHE A 221 7.96 8.13 -18.93
CA PHE A 221 7.59 8.97 -20.07
C PHE A 221 8.07 10.41 -19.91
N ALA A 222 8.57 11.00 -21.00
CA ALA A 222 9.06 12.37 -20.99
C ALA A 222 7.94 13.44 -20.88
N SER A 223 6.69 13.08 -21.20
CA SER A 223 5.52 13.95 -21.11
C SER A 223 4.22 13.16 -21.03
N VAL A 224 3.12 13.83 -20.64
CA VAL A 224 1.76 13.25 -20.65
C VAL A 224 1.34 12.85 -22.08
N GLN A 225 1.80 13.58 -23.09
CA GLN A 225 1.52 13.27 -24.49
C GLN A 225 2.22 11.98 -24.95
N ASP A 226 3.44 11.73 -24.47
CA ASP A 226 4.16 10.49 -24.76
C ASP A 226 3.46 9.30 -24.10
N LEU A 227 3.02 9.45 -22.86
CA LEU A 227 2.19 8.46 -22.18
C LEU A 227 0.89 8.20 -22.95
N ALA A 228 0.15 9.24 -23.33
CA ALA A 228 -1.09 9.09 -24.09
C ALA A 228 -0.88 8.37 -25.42
N SER A 229 0.19 8.74 -26.14
CA SER A 229 0.57 8.10 -27.41
C SER A 229 0.88 6.61 -27.21
N TYR A 230 1.54 6.26 -26.12
CA TYR A 230 1.82 4.87 -25.77
C TYR A 230 0.56 4.08 -25.40
N LEU A 231 -0.36 4.67 -24.63
CA LEU A 231 -1.64 4.03 -24.29
C LEU A 231 -2.52 3.80 -25.54
N LEU A 232 -2.55 4.76 -26.48
CA LEU A 232 -3.24 4.60 -27.76
C LEU A 232 -2.58 3.56 -28.67
N TYR A 233 -1.25 3.45 -28.64
CA TYR A 233 -0.55 2.35 -29.31
C TYR A 233 -0.96 0.99 -28.75
N LEU A 234 -0.99 0.84 -27.42
CA LEU A 234 -1.44 -0.40 -26.79
C LEU A 234 -2.92 -0.68 -27.04
N ASP A 235 -3.76 0.35 -27.13
CA ASP A 235 -5.17 0.19 -27.49
C ASP A 235 -5.35 -0.37 -28.90
N SER A 236 -4.59 0.14 -29.86
CA SER A 236 -4.64 -0.33 -31.26
C SER A 236 -3.86 -1.62 -31.52
N ASN A 237 -3.10 -2.11 -30.53
CA ASN A 237 -2.25 -3.28 -30.67
C ASN A 237 -2.45 -4.28 -29.52
N ASP A 238 -3.42 -5.17 -29.71
CA ASP A 238 -3.72 -6.25 -28.77
C ASP A 238 -2.47 -7.09 -28.46
N THR A 239 -1.59 -7.36 -29.42
CA THR A 239 -0.39 -8.17 -29.16
C THR A 239 0.49 -7.49 -28.12
N ALA A 240 0.78 -6.19 -28.30
CA ALA A 240 1.59 -5.42 -27.35
C ALA A 240 0.89 -5.26 -25.99
N TYR A 241 -0.44 -5.06 -25.96
CA TYR A 241 -1.19 -4.99 -24.72
C TYR A 241 -1.15 -6.31 -23.92
N ASN A 242 -1.26 -7.46 -24.61
CA ASN A 242 -1.26 -8.77 -23.96
C ASN A 242 0.08 -9.12 -23.31
N GLU A 243 1.20 -8.50 -23.73
CA GLU A 243 2.51 -8.66 -23.09
C GLU A 243 2.48 -8.31 -21.59
N TYR A 244 1.62 -7.37 -21.19
CA TYR A 244 1.48 -6.93 -19.80
C TYR A 244 0.87 -7.98 -18.86
N PHE A 245 0.40 -9.11 -19.39
CA PHE A 245 -0.18 -10.20 -18.60
C PHE A 245 0.71 -11.44 -18.53
N ARG A 246 1.87 -11.44 -19.22
CA ARG A 246 2.83 -12.57 -19.19
C ARG A 246 3.27 -12.95 -17.79
N TRP A 247 3.34 -11.99 -16.87
CA TRP A 247 3.69 -12.28 -15.48
C TRP A 247 2.69 -13.24 -14.81
N LYS A 248 1.39 -13.18 -15.16
CA LYS A 248 0.37 -14.08 -14.62
C LYS A 248 0.63 -15.54 -15.05
N GLU A 249 1.18 -15.72 -16.25
CA GLU A 249 1.56 -17.03 -16.80
C GLU A 249 2.90 -17.52 -16.24
N ASN A 250 3.84 -16.60 -15.99
CA ASN A 250 5.18 -16.87 -15.48
C ASN A 250 5.23 -17.14 -13.96
N GLY A 251 4.15 -17.67 -13.38
CA GLY A 251 4.12 -18.12 -11.98
C GLY A 251 4.01 -17.02 -10.92
N TYR A 252 3.94 -15.74 -11.27
CA TYR A 252 3.76 -14.67 -10.28
C TYR A 252 2.32 -14.63 -9.77
N ARG A 253 2.15 -14.43 -8.47
CA ARG A 253 0.85 -14.37 -7.81
C ARG A 253 0.76 -13.13 -6.94
N VAL A 254 -0.41 -12.53 -6.93
CA VAL A 254 -0.72 -11.42 -6.04
C VAL A 254 -1.07 -12.02 -4.68
N PHE A 255 -0.32 -11.63 -3.67
CA PHE A 255 -0.54 -11.87 -2.24
C PHE A 255 -1.05 -10.56 -1.65
N ASP A 256 -2.28 -10.22 -2.00
CA ASP A 256 -2.98 -8.96 -1.67
C ASP A 256 -4.12 -9.14 -0.67
N GLN A 257 -4.13 -10.29 0.02
CA GLN A 257 -4.92 -10.40 1.22
C GLN A 257 -4.26 -9.37 2.15
N GLU A 258 -4.79 -8.15 2.26
CA GLU A 258 -4.33 -7.18 3.28
C GLU A 258 -4.20 -7.90 4.63
N ASN A 259 -5.10 -8.87 4.87
CA ASN A 259 -5.04 -9.85 5.94
C ASN A 259 -3.73 -10.64 6.02
N ALA A 260 -3.14 -11.16 4.93
CA ALA A 260 -1.92 -11.97 4.99
C ALA A 260 -0.66 -11.16 5.33
N VAL A 261 -0.48 -9.98 4.73
CA VAL A 261 0.64 -9.07 5.07
C VAL A 261 0.48 -8.50 6.48
N ASN A 262 -0.76 -8.18 6.88
CA ASN A 262 -1.07 -7.75 8.24
C ASN A 262 -0.82 -8.87 9.25
N LYS A 263 -1.36 -10.07 9.01
CA LYS A 263 -1.13 -11.26 9.84
C LYS A 263 0.35 -11.55 10.03
N GLN A 264 1.15 -11.49 8.96
CA GLN A 264 2.59 -11.67 9.07
C GLN A 264 3.23 -10.64 9.99
N ALA A 265 2.93 -9.35 9.82
CA ALA A 265 3.50 -8.29 10.67
C ALA A 265 3.14 -8.48 12.17
N PHE A 266 1.92 -8.93 12.47
CA PHE A 266 1.52 -9.25 13.84
C PHE A 266 2.15 -10.54 14.38
N CYS A 267 2.30 -11.58 13.55
CA CYS A 267 3.04 -12.79 13.93
C CYS A 267 4.51 -12.46 14.23
N ASP A 268 5.17 -11.67 13.38
CA ASP A 268 6.57 -11.26 13.55
C ASP A 268 6.74 -10.42 14.82
N LEU A 269 5.80 -9.53 15.12
CA LEU A 269 5.76 -8.81 16.38
C LEU A 269 5.64 -9.76 17.57
N CYS A 270 4.73 -10.73 17.51
CA CYS A 270 4.53 -11.68 18.58
C CYS A 270 5.78 -12.52 18.86
N GLU A 271 6.40 -13.04 17.79
CA GLU A 271 7.63 -13.80 17.86
C GLU A 271 8.77 -12.95 18.45
N ARG A 272 8.95 -11.72 17.96
CA ARG A 272 10.01 -10.83 18.45
C ARG A 272 9.83 -10.45 19.93
N LEU A 273 8.60 -10.34 20.41
CA LEU A 273 8.31 -10.11 21.84
C LEU A 273 8.72 -11.31 22.71
N HIS A 274 8.56 -12.54 22.21
CA HIS A 274 8.94 -13.76 22.91
C HIS A 274 10.44 -14.09 22.78
N GLU A 275 11.11 -13.65 21.72
CA GLU A 275 12.56 -13.75 21.58
C GLU A 275 13.31 -12.75 22.47
N ALA A 276 12.66 -11.67 22.89
CA ALA A 276 13.23 -10.62 23.73
C ALA A 276 13.40 -11.05 25.21
N GLU A 277 13.72 -12.32 25.47
CA GLU A 277 13.93 -12.93 26.79
C GLU A 277 15.07 -12.32 27.61
N ASP A 278 15.81 -11.34 27.08
CA ASP A 278 16.73 -10.50 27.85
C ASP A 278 16.29 -9.03 27.77
N VAL A 279 15.18 -8.76 28.47
CA VAL A 279 14.41 -7.50 28.49
C VAL A 279 15.30 -6.28 28.71
N THR A 280 16.49 -6.37 29.31
CA THR A 280 17.39 -5.23 29.53
C THR A 280 18.27 -4.81 28.35
N ALA A 281 18.46 -5.66 27.34
CA ALA A 281 19.32 -5.38 26.18
C ALA A 281 18.56 -4.75 25.00
N GLY A 282 17.32 -5.18 24.74
CA GLY A 282 16.49 -4.69 23.63
C GLY A 282 15.95 -3.27 23.81
N ILE A 283 15.75 -2.82 25.06
CA ILE A 283 15.24 -1.48 25.40
C ILE A 283 16.18 -0.35 24.92
N ARG A 284 17.48 -0.63 24.77
CA ARG A 284 18.50 0.40 24.58
C ARG A 284 18.66 0.93 23.15
N LYS A 285 18.05 0.31 22.14
CA LYS A 285 18.08 0.83 20.77
C LYS A 285 16.79 1.58 20.44
N ILE A 286 16.68 2.80 20.96
CA ILE A 286 15.86 3.82 20.31
C ILE A 286 16.77 4.45 19.25
N GLU A 287 16.63 4.02 18.00
CA GLU A 287 17.28 4.75 16.90
C GLU A 287 16.53 6.06 16.71
N LYS A 288 17.03 7.09 17.39
CA LYS A 288 16.48 8.46 17.49
C LYS A 288 16.19 9.15 16.14
N TYR A 289 16.52 8.52 15.02
CA TYR A 289 16.37 9.07 13.67
C TYR A 289 15.59 8.13 12.73
N LYS A 290 15.53 6.82 13.03
CA LYS A 290 14.85 5.83 12.17
C LYS A 290 13.36 6.14 12.00
N PHE A 291 12.69 6.65 13.02
CA PHE A 291 11.27 7.04 12.92
C PHE A 291 11.04 8.18 11.93
N LEU A 292 11.80 9.28 12.01
CA LEU A 292 11.61 10.42 11.11
C LEU A 292 12.05 10.08 9.68
N GLU A 293 13.14 9.32 9.51
CA GLU A 293 13.60 8.85 8.21
C GLU A 293 12.55 7.95 7.53
N LEU A 294 11.95 7.01 8.27
CA LEU A 294 10.92 6.11 7.74
C LEU A 294 9.59 6.80 7.43
N VAL A 295 9.26 7.86 8.17
CA VAL A 295 7.91 8.42 8.18
C VAL A 295 7.84 9.79 7.50
N GLN A 296 8.92 10.53 7.33
CA GLN A 296 8.88 11.93 6.85
C GLN A 296 9.78 12.21 5.64
N ASP A 297 10.99 11.67 5.57
CA ASP A 297 12.02 12.20 4.67
C ASP A 297 11.90 11.77 3.20
N GLU A 298 11.09 10.76 2.88
CA GLU A 298 10.98 10.21 1.51
C GLU A 298 9.60 10.42 0.87
N CYS A 299 8.81 11.38 1.37
CA CYS A 299 7.46 11.67 0.90
C CYS A 299 7.31 13.07 0.31
N SER A 300 6.70 13.16 -0.87
CA SER A 300 6.29 14.44 -1.48
C SER A 300 4.84 14.41 -1.96
N ASN A 301 4.21 15.59 -1.99
CA ASN A 301 2.87 15.72 -2.56
C ASN A 301 2.90 15.34 -4.04
N VAL A 302 1.82 14.73 -4.51
CA VAL A 302 1.60 14.55 -5.94
C VAL A 302 1.30 15.92 -6.52
N VAL A 303 2.31 16.54 -7.13
CA VAL A 303 2.10 17.75 -7.92
C VAL A 303 1.33 17.30 -9.17
N VAL A 304 0.02 17.55 -9.19
CA VAL A 304 -0.80 17.37 -10.39
C VAL A 304 -0.17 18.23 -11.45
N ALA A 305 0.39 17.57 -12.47
CA ALA A 305 1.04 18.23 -13.59
C ALA A 305 0.11 19.27 -14.22
N GLU A 306 0.36 20.55 -13.94
CA GLU A 306 0.49 21.50 -15.05
C GLU A 306 1.62 20.99 -15.96
N PRO A 307 1.45 21.10 -17.29
CA PRO A 307 1.99 20.18 -18.28
C PRO A 307 3.46 19.91 -18.02
N LEU A 308 3.80 18.62 -17.82
CA LEU A 308 5.14 18.11 -17.55
C LEU A 308 6.21 18.85 -18.38
N LYS A 309 6.79 19.91 -17.78
CA LYS A 309 8.15 20.43 -17.97
C LYS A 309 8.39 21.78 -17.27
N PHE A 310 9.25 21.75 -16.24
CA PHE A 310 10.43 22.61 -16.00
C PHE A 310 10.62 23.15 -14.57
N ARG A 311 11.91 23.24 -14.22
CA ARG A 311 12.50 23.87 -13.02
C ARG A 311 11.94 25.29 -12.80
N GLY A 312 11.68 25.62 -11.55
CA GLY A 312 11.32 26.98 -11.11
C GLY A 312 9.90 27.03 -10.54
N THR A 313 9.81 26.95 -9.23
CA THR A 313 8.61 27.00 -8.40
C THR A 313 7.76 28.25 -8.65
N ILE A 314 6.43 28.16 -8.52
CA ILE A 314 5.56 28.97 -7.64
C ILE A 314 4.16 28.32 -7.54
N TRP A 315 3.66 28.26 -6.31
CA TRP A 315 2.37 27.76 -5.81
C TRP A 315 1.25 28.79 -5.93
N ILE A 316 -0.02 28.35 -6.07
CA ILE A 316 -1.20 29.06 -5.49
C ILE A 316 -2.31 28.05 -5.07
N GLU A 317 -2.69 28.18 -3.79
CA GLU A 317 -3.82 27.67 -2.96
C GLU A 317 -4.52 26.32 -3.26
#